data_AF-A0A157QVH2-F1
#
_entry.id   AF-A0A157QVH2-F1
#
_cell.length_a   1.000
_cell.length_b   1.000
_cell.length_c   1.000
_cell.angle_alpha   90.00
_cell.angle_beta   90.00
_cell.angle_gamma   90.00
#
_symmetry.space_group_name_H-M   'P 1'
#
loop_
_entity.id
_entity.type
_entity.pdbx_description
1 polymer ?
#
loop_
_entity_poly.entity_id
_entity_poly.type
_entity_poly.pdbx_seq_one_letter_code
_entity_poly.pdbx_strand_id
1 'polypeptide(L)'
;MSTTLERLTITMPPEMAASIKQAVDEGDYASTSEVVREAVREWKIRRELMLNELTALKADIDQGLADVAAGRVKDFDADSIIARGRSLLATRSS
;
A
#
# COMPACT_ATOMS: atom_id res chain seq x y z
N MET A 1 -22.84 -6.04 21.82
CA MET A 1 -22.90 -5.31 20.54
C MET A 1 -23.18 -6.33 19.46
N SER A 2 -24.31 -6.23 18.76
CA SER A 2 -24.66 -7.22 17.73
C SER A 2 -23.68 -7.11 16.57
N THR A 3 -22.79 -8.09 16.44
CA THR A 3 -21.99 -8.32 15.24
C THR A 3 -22.96 -8.80 14.15
N THR A 4 -23.69 -7.90 13.51
CA THR A 4 -24.61 -8.26 12.43
C THR A 4 -23.79 -8.70 11.22
N LEU A 5 -23.73 -10.00 11.00
CA LEU A 5 -23.19 -10.59 9.79
C LEU A 5 -24.18 -10.37 8.64
N GLU A 6 -23.70 -9.81 7.54
CA GLU A 6 -24.47 -9.68 6.30
C GLU A 6 -24.16 -10.87 5.38
N ARG A 7 -25.20 -11.47 4.79
CA ARG A 7 -25.05 -12.60 3.87
C ARG A 7 -24.93 -12.10 2.44
N LEU A 8 -23.82 -12.43 1.79
CA LEU A 8 -23.56 -12.12 0.39
C LEU A 8 -23.60 -13.40 -0.45
N THR A 9 -24.23 -13.31 -1.63
CA THR A 9 -24.15 -14.35 -2.67
C THR A 9 -23.14 -13.90 -3.71
N ILE A 10 -22.09 -14.70 -3.93
CA ILE A 10 -20.97 -14.36 -4.81
C ILE A 10 -20.77 -15.49 -5.81
N THR A 11 -20.73 -15.16 -7.10
CA THR A 11 -20.31 -16.08 -8.16
C THR A 11 -18.80 -15.96 -8.33
N MET A 12 -18.09 -17.09 -8.34
CA MET A 12 -16.64 -17.12 -8.49
C MET A 12 -16.23 -17.97 -9.68
N PRO A 13 -15.09 -17.65 -10.33
CA PRO A 13 -14.47 -18.55 -11.30
C PRO A 13 -14.22 -19.94 -10.70
N PRO A 14 -14.35 -21.03 -11.51
CA PRO A 14 -14.23 -22.40 -11.01
C PRO A 14 -12.90 -22.66 -10.30
N GLU A 15 -11.80 -22.12 -10.80
CA GLU A 15 -10.47 -22.29 -10.21
C GLU A 15 -10.36 -21.65 -8.82
N MET A 16 -10.96 -20.48 -8.60
CA MET A 16 -10.98 -19.82 -7.29
C MET A 16 -11.87 -20.58 -6.31
N ALA A 17 -13.04 -21.03 -6.77
CA ALA A 17 -13.93 -21.83 -5.96
C ALA A 17 -13.30 -23.17 -5.55
N ALA A 18 -12.53 -23.80 -6.44
CA ALA A 18 -11.77 -25.01 -6.14
C ALA A 18 -10.69 -24.75 -5.08
N SER A 19 -9.93 -23.66 -5.22
CA SER A 19 -8.89 -23.27 -4.25
C SER A 19 -9.46 -23.02 -2.85
N ILE A 20 -10.61 -22.34 -2.77
CA ILE A 20 -11.30 -22.09 -1.48
C ILE A 20 -11.78 -23.39 -0.85
N LYS A 21 -12.33 -24.32 -1.65
CA LYS A 21 -12.80 -25.62 -1.15
C LYS A 21 -11.64 -26.47 -0.66
N GLN A 22 -10.55 -26.53 -1.42
CA GLN A 22 -9.35 -27.27 -1.07
C GLN A 22 -8.77 -26.81 0.28
N ALA A 23 -8.68 -25.50 0.52
CA ALA A 23 -8.20 -24.96 1.80
C ALA A 23 -9.09 -25.36 2.99
N VAL A 24 -10.38 -25.61 2.77
CA VAL A 24 -11.29 -26.12 3.81
C VAL A 24 -11.13 -27.63 3.96
N ASP A 25 -11.03 -28.37 2.85
CA ASP A 25 -10.88 -29.83 2.84
C ASP A 25 -9.56 -30.28 3.47
N GLU A 26 -8.49 -29.49 3.33
CA GLU A 26 -7.18 -29.69 3.96
C GLU A 26 -7.18 -29.35 5.46
N GLY A 27 -8.21 -28.68 5.95
CA GLY A 27 -8.37 -28.31 7.36
C GLY A 27 -7.71 -27.00 7.76
N ASP A 28 -7.14 -26.24 6.81
CA ASP A 28 -6.55 -24.91 7.08
C ASP A 28 -7.62 -23.89 7.51
N TYR A 29 -8.87 -24.09 7.07
CA TYR A 29 -10.00 -23.22 7.41
C TYR A 29 -11.22 -24.03 7.80
N ALA A 30 -12.00 -23.54 8.77
CA ALA A 30 -13.22 -24.21 9.23
C ALA A 30 -14.41 -24.02 8.27
N SER A 31 -14.35 -23.03 7.36
CA SER A 31 -15.40 -22.80 6.37
C SER A 31 -14.94 -21.94 5.20
N THR A 32 -15.67 -22.04 4.07
CA THR A 32 -15.46 -21.17 2.90
C THR A 32 -15.63 -19.69 3.25
N SER A 33 -16.54 -19.37 4.17
CA SER A 33 -16.76 -18.00 4.62
C SER A 33 -15.59 -17.43 5.41
N GLU A 34 -14.79 -18.28 6.05
CA GLU A 34 -13.57 -17.87 6.75
C GLU A 34 -12.47 -17.46 5.77
N VAL A 35 -12.22 -18.28 4.74
CA VAL A 35 -11.29 -17.99 3.64
C VAL A 35 -11.63 -16.66 2.98
N VAL A 36 -12.91 -16.45 2.65
CA VAL A 36 -13.36 -15.21 2.01
C VAL A 36 -13.17 -13.99 2.93
N ARG A 37 -13.47 -14.12 4.23
CA ARG A 37 -13.24 -13.02 5.18
C ARG A 37 -11.76 -12.71 5.37
N GLU A 38 -10.89 -13.71 5.31
CA GLU A 38 -9.43 -13.53 5.30
C GLU A 38 -8.98 -12.73 4.08
N ALA A 39 -9.33 -13.20 2.88
CA ALA A 39 -8.97 -12.55 1.63
C ALA A 39 -9.44 -11.09 1.58
N VAL A 40 -10.65 -10.80 2.08
CA VAL A 40 -11.18 -9.43 2.16
C VAL A 40 -10.41 -8.58 3.19
N ARG A 41 -10.02 -9.14 4.34
CA ARG A 41 -9.19 -8.43 5.34
C ARG A 41 -7.84 -8.05 4.74
N GLU A 42 -7.17 -8.99 4.08
CA GLU A 42 -5.89 -8.69 3.44
C GLU A 42 -6.02 -7.68 2.29
N TRP A 43 -7.05 -7.82 1.47
CA TRP A 43 -7.33 -6.86 0.40
C TRP A 43 -7.53 -5.45 0.95
N LYS A 44 -8.25 -5.31 2.08
CA LYS A 44 -8.41 -4.02 2.76
C LYS A 44 -7.08 -3.44 3.21
N ILE A 45 -6.22 -4.24 3.85
CA ILE A 45 -4.89 -3.79 4.31
C ILE A 45 -4.05 -3.31 3.13
N ARG A 46 -3.97 -4.09 2.05
CA ARG A 46 -3.24 -3.70 0.82
C ARG A 46 -3.78 -2.41 0.22
N ARG A 47 -5.10 -2.25 0.19
CA ARG A 47 -5.75 -1.04 -0.34
C ARG A 47 -5.47 0.18 0.52
N GLU A 48 -5.51 0.04 1.85
CA GLU A 48 -5.23 1.13 2.77
C GLU A 48 -3.78 1.63 2.61
N LEU A 49 -2.82 0.71 2.52
CA LEU A 49 -1.42 1.06 2.25
C LEU A 49 -1.28 1.86 0.95
N MET A 50 -1.86 1.36 -0.15
CA MET A 50 -1.83 2.05 -1.45
C MET A 50 -2.46 3.45 -1.39
N LEU A 51 -3.56 3.62 -0.66
CA LEU A 51 -4.21 4.93 -0.50
C LEU A 51 -3.35 5.89 0.31
N ASN A 52 -2.66 5.40 1.34
CA ASN A 52 -1.75 6.20 2.15
C ASN A 52 -0.54 6.66 1.34
N GLU A 53 0.07 5.77 0.55
CA GLU A 53 1.17 6.10 -0.36
C GLU A 53 0.75 7.14 -1.41
N LEU A 54 -0.43 6.96 -2.01
CA LEU A 54 -0.97 7.92 -2.97
C LEU A 54 -1.22 9.29 -2.33
N THR A 55 -1.70 9.30 -1.09
CA THR A 55 -1.93 10.55 -0.34
C THR A 55 -0.62 11.26 -0.04
N ALA A 56 0.41 10.52 0.38
CA ALA A 56 1.75 11.08 0.61
C ALA A 56 2.35 11.66 -0.69
N LEU A 57 2.27 10.91 -1.79
CA LEU A 57 2.77 11.38 -3.09
C LEU A 57 2.07 12.65 -3.57
N LYS A 58 0.74 12.75 -3.38
CA LYS A 58 0.00 13.98 -3.71
C LYS A 58 0.46 15.16 -2.86
N ALA A 59 0.67 14.95 -1.56
CA ALA A 59 1.18 15.99 -0.67
C ALA A 59 2.58 16.47 -1.09
N ASP A 60 3.47 15.55 -1.49
CA ASP A 60 4.81 15.90 -1.99
C ASP A 60 4.74 16.74 -3.29
N ILE A 61 3.82 16.38 -4.20
CA ILE A 61 3.58 17.15 -5.43
C ILE A 61 3.05 18.54 -5.10
N ASP A 62 2.05 18.65 -4.23
CA ASP A 62 1.45 19.93 -3.84
C ASP A 62 2.49 20.84 -3.18
N GLN A 63 3.37 20.28 -2.34
CA GLN A 63 4.49 21.01 -1.75
C GLN A 63 5.47 21.51 -2.83
N GLY A 64 5.84 20.65 -3.78
CA GLY A 64 6.71 21.04 -4.91
C GLY A 64 6.10 22.14 -5.77
N LEU A 65 4.79 22.07 -6.05
CA LEU A 65 4.07 23.11 -6.79
C LEU A 65 4.04 24.44 -6.01
N ALA A 66 3.86 24.38 -4.69
CA ALA A 66 3.94 25.57 -3.83
C ALA A 66 5.35 26.19 -3.80
N ASP A 67 6.41 25.36 -3.84
CA ASP A 67 7.79 25.84 -3.94
C ASP A 67 8.07 26.50 -5.29
N VAL A 68 7.57 25.94 -6.39
CA VAL A 68 7.63 26.56 -7.73
C VAL A 68 6.93 27.91 -7.74
N ALA A 69 5.67 27.97 -7.26
CA ALA A 69 4.89 29.20 -7.22
C ALA A 69 5.56 30.31 -6.38
N ALA A 70 6.29 29.93 -5.33
CA ALA A 70 7.03 30.84 -4.48
C ALA A 70 8.47 31.13 -4.95
N GLY A 71 8.91 30.57 -6.09
CA GLY A 71 10.26 30.75 -6.61
C GLY A 71 11.37 30.10 -5.77
N ARG A 72 11.04 29.11 -4.91
CA ARG A 72 12.00 28.38 -4.08
C ARG A 72 12.70 27.24 -4.81
N VAL A 73 12.82 27.35 -6.13
CA VAL A 73 13.44 26.36 -6.99
C VAL A 73 14.73 26.90 -7.59
N LYS A 74 15.61 25.99 -8.00
CA LYS A 74 16.87 26.30 -8.67
C LYS A 74 17.07 25.31 -9.81
N ASP A 75 17.94 25.66 -10.76
CA ASP A 75 18.30 24.76 -11.84
C ASP A 75 18.91 23.46 -11.30
N PHE A 76 18.63 22.37 -12.00
CA PHE A 76 19.13 21.05 -11.63
C PHE A 76 20.63 20.95 -11.96
N ASP A 77 21.43 20.62 -10.94
CA ASP A 77 22.87 20.42 -11.04
C ASP A 77 23.25 19.14 -10.28
N ALA A 78 23.52 18.07 -11.03
CA ALA A 78 23.85 16.77 -10.47
C ALA A 78 25.18 16.76 -9.71
N ASP A 79 26.19 17.49 -10.18
CA ASP A 79 27.53 17.50 -9.59
C ASP A 79 27.49 18.17 -8.21
N SER A 80 26.76 19.29 -8.09
CA SER A 80 26.53 19.95 -6.81
C SER A 80 25.79 19.05 -5.80
N ILE A 81 24.80 18.29 -6.26
CA ILE A 81 24.05 17.34 -5.42
C ILE A 81 24.97 16.21 -4.92
N ILE A 82 25.77 15.62 -5.81
CA ILE A 82 26.72 14.54 -5.46
C ILE A 82 27.77 15.04 -4.47
N ALA A 83 28.35 16.22 -4.71
CA ALA A 83 29.35 16.82 -3.83
C ALA A 83 28.78 17.06 -2.42
N ARG A 84 27.56 17.60 -2.32
CA ARG A 84 26.86 17.77 -1.04
C ARG A 84 26.63 16.43 -0.33
N GLY A 85 26.20 15.41 -1.07
CA GLY A 85 25.99 14.06 -0.54
C GLY A 85 27.26 13.47 0.09
N ARG A 86 28.42 13.59 -0.59
CA ARG A 86 29.72 13.11 -0.07
C ARG A 86 30.11 13.82 1.23
N SER A 87 29.90 15.13 1.32
CA SER A 87 30.21 15.92 2.52
C SER A 87 29.38 15.48 3.73
N LEU A 88 28.07 15.28 3.55
CA LEU A 88 27.17 14.79 4.60
C LEU A 88 27.53 13.37 5.08
N LEU A 89 27.98 12.52 4.17
CA LEU A 89 28.38 11.14 4.49
C LEU A 89 29.67 11.12 5.34
N ALA A 90 30.64 11.98 5.01
CA ALA A 90 31.88 12.11 5.78
C ALA A 90 31.63 12.63 7.20
N THR A 91 30.72 13.59 7.37
CA THR A 91 30.37 14.14 8.70
C THR A 91 29.63 13.16 9.59
N ARG A 92 28.80 12.27 9.02
CA ARG A 92 28.09 11.23 9.80
C ARG A 92 29.00 10.06 10.23
N SER A 93 30.19 9.96 9.63
CA SER A 93 31.15 8.86 9.85
C SER A 93 32.23 9.21 10.88
N SER A 94 32.24 10.44 11.40
CA SER A 94 33.09 10.94 12.49
C SER A 94 32.31 11.05 13.78
#